data_AF-A0A0N4Y9M4-F1
#
_entry.id   AF-A0A0N4Y9M4-F1
#
_cell.length_a   1.000
_cell.length_b   1.000
_cell.length_c   1.000
_cell.angle_alpha   90.00
_cell.angle_beta   90.00
_cell.angle_gamma   90.00
#
_symmetry.space_group_name_H-M   'P 1'
#
loop_
_entity.id
_entity.type
_entity.pdbx_description
1 polymer ?
#
loop_
_entity_poly.entity_id
_entity_poly.type
_entity_poly.pdbx_seq_one_letter_code
_entity_poly.pdbx_strand_id
1 'polypeptide(L)'
;MMNIFVGFVIVTFQNEGEREYENCELDKNQGFCPAVRWFVTSRAFEYVIFLIIVLNTVSLACKHYPSGHRFEYVLDVLNLVFTGVFAFEAFFKIIALNPKNYFGDRWNAFDFIIVLGSFIDIIYGKLNPGGSNLISINFFRLFRVMRLVKLLSRGEGIRTLLWTFMKSFQALPYVALLIVLLFFIYAVIGMQVFGKVALDDATQIHRNNNFHSFFAAVLVLFRSATGEAWQEVMLSCSDREEVRCDPLSDDYKRDREARCGVNFAYPYFISFFMLCSFLVINLFVAVIMDNFDYLTRDWSILGPHHLEEFVRLWSEYDPDAKGRLHLRLNGQALCSEGNIDEANEQLRSAIKRIWKRTPVKMLDEVVPPAGKEDDVTVGKFYATFLIQDYFRRFKKRKELEAKGIMPTHTPQAMALQVG
;
A
#
# COMPACT_ATOMS: atom_id res chain seq x y z
N MET A 1 27.21 18.12 -12.20
CA MET A 1 26.39 16.89 -12.27
C MET A 1 26.52 16.07 -10.97
N MET A 2 27.71 15.59 -10.61
CA MET A 2 27.90 14.71 -9.43
C MET A 2 27.55 15.38 -8.08
N ASN A 3 27.90 16.66 -7.86
CA ASN A 3 27.57 17.38 -6.62
C ASN A 3 26.08 17.75 -6.48
N ILE A 4 25.34 17.80 -7.60
CA ILE A 4 23.88 18.03 -7.60
C ILE A 4 23.17 16.74 -7.17
N PHE A 5 23.66 15.60 -7.64
CA PHE A 5 23.15 14.28 -7.26
C PHE A 5 23.40 13.99 -5.77
N VAL A 6 24.60 14.29 -5.26
CA VAL A 6 24.92 14.11 -3.83
C VAL A 6 24.04 14.99 -2.93
N GLY A 7 23.83 16.26 -3.29
CA GLY A 7 22.93 17.13 -2.53
C GLY A 7 21.46 16.69 -2.58
N PHE A 8 21.00 16.22 -3.74
CA PHE A 8 19.64 15.68 -3.89
C PHE A 8 19.45 14.41 -3.06
N VAL A 9 20.43 13.50 -3.08
CA VAL A 9 20.45 12.28 -2.25
C VAL A 9 20.44 12.67 -0.77
N ILE A 10 21.34 13.53 -0.31
CA ILE A 10 21.37 13.94 1.11
C ILE A 10 20.02 14.52 1.57
N VAL A 11 19.39 15.40 0.78
CA VAL A 11 18.11 16.02 1.18
C VAL A 11 16.93 15.05 1.05
N THR A 12 16.93 14.17 0.05
CA THR A 12 15.88 13.13 -0.02
C THR A 12 16.01 12.13 1.12
N PHE A 13 17.23 11.72 1.48
CA PHE A 13 17.49 10.87 2.64
C PHE A 13 17.20 11.58 3.97
N GLN A 14 17.42 12.89 4.06
CA GLN A 14 17.07 13.67 5.25
C GLN A 14 15.55 13.80 5.40
N ASN A 15 14.82 14.08 4.31
CA ASN A 15 13.35 14.11 4.32
C ASN A 15 12.71 12.74 4.53
N GLU A 16 13.29 11.66 3.97
CA GLU A 16 12.84 10.29 4.23
C GLU A 16 13.15 9.88 5.68
N GLY A 17 14.34 10.20 6.18
CA GLY A 17 14.74 9.99 7.57
C GLY A 17 13.90 10.79 8.58
N GLU A 18 13.57 12.05 8.31
CA GLU A 18 12.66 12.87 9.15
C GLU A 18 11.23 12.32 9.16
N ARG A 19 10.75 11.78 8.02
CA ARG A 19 9.45 11.09 7.93
C ARG A 19 9.43 9.74 8.65
N GLU A 20 10.53 8.99 8.63
CA GLU A 20 10.69 7.79 9.46
C GLU A 20 10.80 8.17 10.94
N TYR A 21 11.47 9.28 11.27
CA TYR A 21 11.59 9.80 12.63
C TYR A 21 10.23 10.22 13.20
N GLU A 22 9.35 10.86 12.40
CA GLU A 22 7.96 11.16 12.80
C GLU A 22 7.14 9.87 13.05
N ASN A 23 7.45 8.76 12.38
CA ASN A 23 6.80 7.47 12.62
C ASN A 23 7.47 6.66 13.74
N CYS A 24 8.72 6.96 14.10
CA CYS A 24 9.38 6.51 15.31
C CYS A 24 8.89 7.34 16.51
N GLU A 25 7.64 7.14 16.91
CA GLU A 25 7.29 7.36 18.31
C GLU A 25 8.14 6.38 19.13
N LEU A 26 9.32 6.84 19.55
CA LEU A 26 10.10 6.19 20.58
C LEU A 26 9.16 5.88 21.73
N ASP A 27 9.16 4.62 22.11
CA ASP A 27 8.36 3.97 23.15
C ASP A 27 8.69 4.60 24.52
N LYS A 28 8.40 5.90 24.69
CA LYS A 28 8.79 6.77 25.80
C LYS A 28 7.99 6.50 27.07
N ASN A 29 7.21 5.43 27.12
CA ASN A 29 6.44 5.09 28.29
C ASN A 29 6.83 3.71 28.81
N GLN A 30 7.46 3.73 29.99
CA GLN A 30 7.61 2.61 30.91
C GLN A 30 6.24 1.94 31.13
N GLY A 31 5.91 0.94 30.32
CA GLY A 31 4.77 0.07 30.53
C GLY A 31 4.94 -0.76 31.81
N PHE A 32 3.85 -0.90 32.54
CA PHE A 32 3.70 -1.72 33.74
C PHE A 32 4.16 -3.17 33.45
N CYS A 33 5.06 -3.71 34.27
CA CYS A 33 5.62 -5.07 34.20
C CYS A 33 6.58 -5.40 33.01
N PRO A 34 7.91 -5.27 33.20
CA PRO A 34 8.91 -5.65 32.19
C PRO A 34 8.83 -7.14 31.78
N ALA A 35 8.35 -8.02 32.66
CA ALA A 35 8.16 -9.45 32.37
C ALA A 35 7.07 -9.69 31.31
N VAL A 36 5.96 -8.94 31.34
CA VAL A 36 4.88 -9.07 30.36
C VAL A 36 5.33 -8.52 29.02
N ARG A 37 6.06 -7.40 29.00
CA ARG A 37 6.66 -6.86 27.78
C ARG A 37 7.61 -7.87 27.15
N TRP A 38 8.53 -8.45 27.92
CA TRP A 38 9.46 -9.47 27.42
C TRP A 38 8.75 -10.70 26.84
N PHE A 39 7.66 -11.15 27.48
CA PHE A 39 6.86 -12.27 26.97
C PHE A 39 6.15 -11.94 25.65
N VAL A 40 5.48 -10.78 25.57
CA VAL A 40 4.73 -10.35 24.37
C VAL A 40 5.66 -10.07 23.19
N THR A 41 6.85 -9.54 23.43
CA THR A 41 7.87 -9.30 22.40
C THR A 41 8.70 -10.55 22.07
N SER A 42 8.41 -11.70 22.68
CA SER A 42 9.16 -12.92 22.41
C SER A 42 8.80 -13.50 21.05
N ARG A 43 9.80 -13.95 20.28
CA ARG A 43 9.59 -14.61 18.98
C ARG A 43 8.70 -15.85 19.10
N ALA A 44 8.79 -16.58 20.22
CA ALA A 44 7.95 -17.74 20.47
C ALA A 44 6.46 -17.38 20.54
N PHE A 45 6.12 -16.30 21.26
CA PHE A 45 4.74 -15.81 21.32
C PHE A 45 4.23 -15.42 19.93
N GLU A 46 5.04 -14.73 19.13
CA GLU A 46 4.66 -14.35 17.76
C GLU A 46 4.41 -15.56 16.86
N TYR A 47 5.29 -16.56 16.87
CA TYR A 47 5.11 -17.79 16.08
C TYR A 47 3.88 -18.59 16.51
N VAL A 48 3.61 -18.68 17.82
CA VAL A 48 2.42 -19.37 18.35
C VAL A 48 1.15 -18.68 17.85
N ILE A 49 1.07 -17.36 17.98
CA ILE A 49 -0.10 -16.62 17.49
C ILE A 49 -0.25 -16.77 15.98
N PHE A 50 0.85 -16.67 15.22
CA PHE A 50 0.83 -16.88 13.78
C PHE A 50 0.27 -18.27 13.40
N LEU A 51 0.76 -19.33 14.05
CA LEU A 51 0.28 -20.70 13.84
C LEU A 51 -1.22 -20.83 14.16
N ILE A 52 -1.69 -20.16 15.21
CA ILE A 52 -3.12 -20.14 15.58
C ILE A 52 -3.97 -19.41 14.52
N ILE A 53 -3.46 -18.33 13.91
CA ILE A 53 -4.15 -17.64 12.80
C ILE A 53 -4.26 -18.58 11.58
N VAL A 54 -3.18 -19.31 11.25
CA VAL A 54 -3.19 -20.28 10.15
C VAL A 54 -4.18 -21.42 10.45
N LEU A 55 -4.19 -21.97 11.66
CA LEU A 55 -5.17 -22.99 12.05
C LEU A 55 -6.62 -22.47 11.99
N ASN A 56 -6.87 -21.23 12.39
CA ASN A 56 -8.19 -20.61 12.26
C ASN A 56 -8.60 -20.46 10.79
N THR A 57 -7.67 -20.10 9.91
CA THR A 57 -7.89 -20.01 8.46
C THR A 57 -8.29 -21.36 7.86
N VAL A 58 -7.55 -22.42 8.21
CA VAL A 58 -7.86 -23.79 7.76
C VAL A 58 -9.24 -24.22 8.27
N SER A 59 -9.55 -23.95 9.54
CA SER A 59 -10.86 -24.26 10.12
C SER A 59 -12.01 -23.57 9.37
N LEU A 60 -11.79 -22.35 8.85
CA LEU A 60 -12.80 -21.64 8.06
C LEU A 60 -12.96 -22.25 6.66
N ALA A 61 -11.85 -22.67 6.05
CA ALA A 61 -11.82 -23.32 4.74
C ALA A 61 -12.45 -24.73 4.74
N CYS A 62 -12.40 -25.44 5.87
CA CYS A 62 -13.00 -26.78 6.01
C CYS A 62 -14.54 -26.76 6.02
N LYS A 63 -15.19 -25.59 6.07
CA LYS A 63 -16.65 -25.49 6.04
C LYS A 63 -17.19 -25.86 4.65
N HIS A 64 -18.02 -26.90 4.58
CA HIS A 64 -18.62 -27.37 3.32
C HIS A 64 -20.15 -27.52 3.44
N TYR A 65 -20.84 -27.49 2.31
CA TYR A 65 -22.28 -27.75 2.23
C TYR A 65 -22.54 -29.04 1.41
N PRO A 66 -23.34 -30.00 1.91
CA PRO A 66 -23.92 -30.07 3.25
C PRO A 66 -22.89 -30.54 4.29
N SER A 67 -22.92 -30.01 5.51
CA SER A 67 -22.10 -30.47 6.64
C SER A 67 -22.96 -31.15 7.70
N GLY A 68 -22.40 -32.16 8.38
CA GLY A 68 -23.10 -32.84 9.47
C GLY A 68 -23.11 -32.00 10.75
N HIS A 69 -24.19 -32.08 11.53
CA HIS A 69 -24.36 -31.29 12.77
C HIS A 69 -23.19 -31.41 13.77
N ARG A 70 -22.56 -32.59 13.89
CA ARG A 70 -21.38 -32.78 14.75
C ARG A 70 -20.18 -31.98 14.27
N PHE A 71 -19.97 -31.93 12.96
CA PHE A 71 -18.86 -31.20 12.36
C PHE A 71 -19.05 -29.69 12.52
N GLU A 72 -20.27 -29.18 12.29
CA GLU A 72 -20.62 -27.79 12.53
C GLU A 72 -20.39 -27.38 13.99
N TYR A 73 -20.81 -28.21 14.95
CA TYR A 73 -20.59 -27.95 16.38
C TYR A 73 -19.09 -27.87 16.72
N VAL A 74 -18.27 -28.79 16.20
CA VAL A 74 -16.82 -28.77 16.42
C VAL A 74 -16.20 -27.48 15.86
N LEU A 75 -16.60 -27.06 14.66
CA LEU A 75 -16.12 -25.81 14.06
C LEU A 75 -16.53 -24.59 14.87
N ASP A 76 -17.74 -24.55 15.44
CA ASP A 76 -18.19 -23.44 16.29
C ASP A 76 -17.42 -23.38 17.62
N VAL A 77 -17.13 -24.54 18.24
CA VAL A 77 -16.29 -24.59 19.44
C VAL A 77 -14.86 -24.12 19.13
N LEU A 78 -14.27 -24.57 18.03
CA LEU A 78 -12.94 -24.11 17.60
C LEU A 78 -12.92 -22.59 17.36
N ASN A 79 -13.95 -22.05 16.70
CA ASN A 79 -14.07 -20.61 16.48
C ASN A 79 -14.14 -19.79 17.78
N LEU A 80 -14.81 -20.32 18.81
CA LEU A 80 -14.84 -19.72 20.14
C LEU A 80 -13.46 -19.72 20.79
N VAL A 81 -12.74 -20.85 20.73
CA VAL A 81 -11.38 -20.99 21.27
C VAL A 81 -10.42 -20.01 20.60
N PHE A 82 -10.42 -19.93 19.26
CA PHE A 82 -9.58 -18.99 18.52
C PHE A 82 -9.88 -17.52 18.88
N THR A 83 -11.17 -17.18 19.02
CA THR A 83 -11.57 -15.82 19.45
C THR A 83 -11.04 -15.50 20.84
N GLY A 84 -11.12 -16.46 21.77
CA GLY A 84 -10.56 -16.31 23.11
C GLY A 84 -9.04 -16.06 23.08
N VAL A 85 -8.29 -16.83 22.30
CA VAL A 85 -6.83 -16.64 22.17
C VAL A 85 -6.49 -15.26 21.62
N PHE A 86 -7.20 -14.77 20.59
CA PHE A 86 -6.97 -13.43 20.05
C PHE A 86 -7.36 -12.31 21.02
N ALA A 87 -8.37 -12.53 21.87
CA ALA A 87 -8.71 -11.61 22.93
C ALA A 87 -7.60 -11.54 23.99
N PHE A 88 -7.03 -12.69 24.37
CA PHE A 88 -5.88 -12.74 25.27
C PHE A 88 -4.65 -12.05 24.66
N GLU A 89 -4.36 -12.29 23.38
CA GLU A 89 -3.29 -11.60 22.66
C GLU A 89 -3.44 -10.08 22.75
N ALA A 90 -4.60 -9.55 22.41
CA ALA A 90 -4.87 -8.11 22.46
C ALA A 90 -4.77 -7.57 23.88
N PHE A 91 -5.30 -8.29 24.87
CA PHE A 91 -5.22 -7.92 26.28
C PHE A 91 -3.77 -7.81 26.77
N PHE A 92 -2.93 -8.81 26.50
CA PHE A 92 -1.51 -8.78 26.88
C PHE A 92 -0.75 -7.66 26.17
N LYS A 93 -1.03 -7.40 24.89
CA LYS A 93 -0.42 -6.29 24.14
C LYS A 93 -0.82 -4.92 24.69
N ILE A 94 -2.10 -4.71 25.05
CA ILE A 94 -2.57 -3.45 25.64
C ILE A 94 -1.88 -3.16 26.97
N ILE A 95 -1.68 -4.19 27.81
CA ILE A 95 -0.96 -4.06 29.08
C ILE A 95 0.52 -3.78 28.84
N ALA A 96 1.16 -4.50 27.92
CA ALA A 96 2.59 -4.38 27.65
C ALA A 96 2.98 -3.03 27.01
N LEU A 97 2.16 -2.53 26.08
CA LEU A 97 2.49 -1.39 25.22
C LEU A 97 1.86 -0.06 25.68
N ASN A 98 1.08 -0.04 26.77
CA ASN A 98 0.21 1.09 27.13
C ASN A 98 -0.90 1.31 26.08
N PRO A 99 -2.16 1.56 26.47
CA PRO A 99 -3.25 1.83 25.53
C PRO A 99 -2.92 2.90 24.47
N LYS A 100 -2.17 3.96 24.85
CA LYS A 100 -1.80 5.01 23.88
C LYS A 100 -0.94 4.50 22.73
N ASN A 101 0.13 3.75 23.01
CA ASN A 101 1.01 3.27 21.94
C ASN A 101 0.38 2.07 21.21
N TYR A 102 -0.44 1.26 21.91
CA TYR A 102 -1.20 0.18 21.27
C TYR A 102 -2.13 0.71 20.17
N PHE A 103 -2.89 1.78 20.44
CA PHE A 103 -3.79 2.38 19.45
C PHE A 103 -3.08 3.34 18.48
N GLY A 104 -1.82 3.71 18.73
CA GLY A 104 -0.98 4.44 17.79
C GLY A 104 -0.58 3.59 16.58
N ASP A 105 -0.31 2.30 16.78
CA ASP A 105 -0.09 1.36 15.67
C ASP A 105 -1.42 0.96 15.00
N ARG A 106 -1.59 1.41 13.75
CA ARG A 106 -2.78 1.14 12.92
C ARG A 106 -3.08 -0.37 12.81
N TRP A 107 -2.06 -1.23 12.81
CA TRP A 107 -2.25 -2.68 12.71
C TRP A 107 -2.77 -3.30 14.02
N ASN A 108 -2.27 -2.86 15.17
CA ASN A 108 -2.77 -3.31 16.47
C ASN A 108 -4.20 -2.79 16.73
N ALA A 109 -4.51 -1.56 16.32
CA ALA A 109 -5.87 -1.02 16.36
C ALA A 109 -6.83 -1.84 15.48
N PHE A 110 -6.41 -2.24 14.28
CA PHE A 110 -7.19 -3.08 13.39
C PHE A 110 -7.42 -4.49 13.97
N ASP A 111 -6.39 -5.12 14.53
CA ASP A 111 -6.51 -6.41 15.22
C ASP A 111 -7.51 -6.35 16.39
N PHE A 112 -7.55 -5.23 17.13
CA PHE A 112 -8.51 -5.02 18.21
C PHE A 112 -9.95 -4.91 17.71
N ILE A 113 -10.18 -4.22 16.58
CA ILE A 113 -11.49 -4.14 15.93
C ILE A 113 -11.99 -5.53 15.53
N ILE A 114 -11.11 -6.39 15.01
CA ILE A 114 -11.46 -7.78 14.66
C ILE A 114 -11.88 -8.59 15.89
N VAL A 115 -11.17 -8.43 17.01
CA VAL A 115 -11.53 -9.09 18.29
C VAL A 115 -12.90 -8.60 18.77
N LEU A 116 -13.15 -7.29 18.74
CA LEU A 116 -14.43 -6.71 19.14
C LEU A 116 -15.59 -7.22 18.25
N GLY A 117 -15.42 -7.18 16.93
CA GLY A 117 -16.39 -7.71 15.97
C GLY A 117 -16.69 -9.20 16.17
N SER A 118 -15.68 -9.97 16.58
CA SER A 118 -15.82 -11.40 16.89
C SER A 118 -16.64 -11.66 18.17
N PHE A 119 -16.50 -10.83 19.20
CA PHE A 119 -17.35 -10.90 20.39
C PHE A 119 -18.80 -10.56 20.06
N ILE A 120 -19.01 -9.52 19.26
CA ILE A 120 -20.33 -9.10 18.80
C ILE A 120 -21.00 -10.26 18.05
N ASP A 121 -20.32 -10.90 17.09
CA ASP A 121 -20.85 -12.05 16.36
C ASP A 121 -21.29 -13.21 17.29
N ILE A 122 -20.49 -13.55 18.30
CA ILE A 122 -20.82 -14.61 19.26
C ILE A 122 -22.04 -14.25 20.11
N ILE A 123 -22.11 -13.01 20.62
CA ILE A 123 -23.21 -12.54 21.46
C ILE A 123 -24.52 -12.52 20.67
N TYR A 124 -24.51 -11.96 19.45
CA TYR A 124 -25.69 -11.94 18.59
C TYR A 124 -26.14 -13.35 18.17
N GLY A 125 -25.19 -14.26 17.93
CA GLY A 125 -25.48 -15.66 17.63
C GLY A 125 -26.20 -16.39 18.78
N LYS A 126 -25.93 -16.03 20.04
CA LYS A 126 -26.58 -16.63 21.23
C LYS A 126 -27.92 -15.98 21.59
N LEU A 127 -28.07 -14.67 21.36
CA LEU A 127 -29.29 -13.92 21.71
C LEU A 127 -30.45 -14.15 20.73
N ASN A 128 -30.17 -14.51 19.48
CA ASN A 128 -31.19 -14.77 18.46
C ASN A 128 -31.11 -16.20 17.89
N PRO A 129 -31.43 -17.24 18.69
CA PRO A 129 -31.46 -18.62 18.20
C PRO A 129 -32.52 -18.88 17.10
N GLY A 130 -33.45 -17.94 16.87
CA GLY A 130 -34.58 -18.05 15.94
C GLY A 130 -34.55 -17.13 14.70
N GLY A 131 -33.45 -16.41 14.42
CA GLY A 131 -33.19 -15.85 13.08
C GLY A 131 -34.16 -14.79 12.51
N SER A 132 -34.86 -14.00 13.32
CA SER A 132 -35.84 -13.02 12.82
C SER A 132 -35.26 -11.74 12.20
N ASN A 133 -33.94 -11.52 12.25
CA ASN A 133 -33.25 -10.39 11.61
C ASN A 133 -32.15 -10.86 10.64
N LEU A 134 -32.55 -11.36 9.47
CA LEU A 134 -31.69 -11.98 8.45
C LEU A 134 -30.58 -11.06 7.89
N ILE A 135 -30.77 -9.73 7.89
CA ILE A 135 -29.85 -8.78 7.23
C ILE A 135 -28.59 -8.53 8.07
N SER A 136 -28.70 -8.50 9.40
CA SER A 136 -27.56 -8.18 10.29
C SER A 136 -26.67 -9.40 10.60
N ILE A 137 -27.24 -10.60 10.63
CA ILE A 137 -26.51 -11.84 10.94
C ILE A 137 -25.48 -12.18 9.85
N ASN A 138 -25.78 -11.91 8.57
CA ASN A 138 -24.82 -12.18 7.49
C ASN A 138 -23.62 -11.22 7.49
N PHE A 139 -23.82 -9.97 7.91
CA PHE A 139 -22.74 -8.98 7.99
C PHE A 139 -21.75 -9.32 9.11
N PHE A 140 -22.23 -9.66 10.31
CA PHE A 140 -21.33 -9.98 11.42
C PHE A 140 -20.50 -11.24 11.19
N ARG A 141 -21.03 -12.21 10.41
CA ARG A 141 -20.27 -13.38 9.95
C ARG A 141 -19.04 -13.01 9.11
N LEU A 142 -19.01 -11.84 8.46
CA LEU A 142 -17.84 -11.37 7.71
C LEU A 142 -16.64 -11.06 8.61
N PHE A 143 -16.85 -10.68 9.88
CA PHE A 143 -15.74 -10.47 10.82
C PHE A 143 -14.93 -11.74 11.08
N ARG A 144 -15.50 -12.93 10.86
CA ARG A 144 -14.76 -14.20 10.90
C ARG A 144 -13.72 -14.26 9.78
N VAL A 145 -14.08 -13.81 8.57
CA VAL A 145 -13.17 -13.73 7.41
C VAL A 145 -12.13 -12.64 7.59
N MET A 146 -12.47 -11.54 8.25
CA MET A 146 -11.52 -10.46 8.57
C MET A 146 -10.34 -10.93 9.40
N ARG A 147 -10.44 -12.06 10.13
CA ARG A 147 -9.31 -12.67 10.86
C ARG A 147 -8.18 -13.11 9.93
N LEU A 148 -8.49 -13.45 8.67
CA LEU A 148 -7.47 -13.75 7.65
C LEU A 148 -6.57 -12.55 7.38
N VAL A 149 -7.10 -11.33 7.52
CA VAL A 149 -6.35 -10.09 7.34
C VAL A 149 -5.29 -9.91 8.43
N LYS A 150 -5.43 -10.57 9.60
CA LYS A 150 -4.37 -10.61 10.62
C LYS A 150 -3.08 -11.28 10.11
N LEU A 151 -3.13 -12.12 9.06
CA LEU A 151 -1.91 -12.64 8.43
C LEU A 151 -1.11 -11.50 7.78
N LEU A 152 -1.79 -10.49 7.24
CA LEU A 152 -1.14 -9.34 6.61
C LEU A 152 -0.46 -8.43 7.65
N SER A 153 -0.99 -8.35 8.88
CA SER A 153 -0.36 -7.57 9.96
C SER A 153 0.92 -8.19 10.49
N ARG A 154 1.15 -9.49 10.24
CA ARG A 154 2.32 -10.25 10.68
C ARG A 154 3.47 -10.26 9.69
N GLY A 155 3.21 -10.16 8.39
CA GLY A 155 4.26 -10.16 7.37
C GLY A 155 4.85 -8.77 7.17
N GLU A 156 6.02 -8.48 7.73
CA GLU A 156 6.73 -7.19 7.52
C GLU A 156 6.88 -6.87 6.03
N GLY A 157 7.35 -7.83 5.21
CA GLY A 157 7.46 -7.65 3.76
C GLY A 157 6.12 -7.39 3.06
N ILE A 158 5.02 -8.02 3.53
CA ILE A 158 3.67 -7.79 3.00
C ILE A 158 3.16 -6.40 3.40
N ARG A 159 3.42 -5.97 4.64
CA ARG A 159 3.08 -4.62 5.12
C ARG A 159 3.80 -3.56 4.29
N THR A 160 5.08 -3.74 4.03
CA THR A 160 5.87 -2.83 3.19
C THR A 160 5.33 -2.82 1.75
N LEU A 161 5.02 -3.98 1.17
CA LEU A 161 4.44 -4.07 -0.18
C LEU A 161 3.06 -3.39 -0.27
N LEU A 162 2.17 -3.64 0.68
CA LEU A 162 0.87 -2.98 0.72
C LEU A 162 1.01 -1.47 0.94
N TRP A 163 1.97 -1.05 1.77
CA TRP A 163 2.27 0.36 1.98
C TRP A 163 2.79 1.03 0.71
N THR A 164 3.74 0.42 -0.01
CA THR A 164 4.25 0.96 -1.28
C THR A 164 3.17 1.01 -2.34
N PHE A 165 2.32 -0.02 -2.42
CA PHE A 165 1.14 -0.04 -3.29
C PHE A 165 0.18 1.11 -2.95
N MET A 166 -0.20 1.28 -1.68
CA MET A 166 -1.07 2.38 -1.24
C MET A 166 -0.44 3.75 -1.53
N LYS A 167 0.87 3.86 -1.40
CA LYS A 167 1.61 5.09 -1.78
C LYS A 167 1.55 5.36 -3.27
N SER A 168 1.59 4.35 -4.14
CA SER A 168 1.43 4.56 -5.58
C SER A 168 0.06 5.10 -5.98
N PHE A 169 -1.02 4.80 -5.24
CA PHE A 169 -2.34 5.39 -5.51
C PHE A 169 -2.40 6.89 -5.20
N GLN A 170 -1.54 7.39 -4.29
CA GLN A 170 -1.54 8.79 -3.91
C GLN A 170 -1.17 9.72 -5.09
N ALA A 171 -0.44 9.20 -6.09
CA ALA A 171 -0.07 9.95 -7.29
C ALA A 171 -1.16 9.98 -8.38
N LEU A 172 -2.20 9.14 -8.27
CA LEU A 172 -3.16 8.89 -9.35
C LEU A 172 -4.60 9.42 -9.18
N PRO A 173 -4.95 10.29 -8.18
CA PRO A 173 -6.35 10.66 -7.98
C PRO A 173 -6.92 11.42 -9.19
N TYR A 174 -6.11 12.22 -9.90
CA TYR A 174 -6.56 12.99 -11.05
C TYR A 174 -6.91 12.13 -12.27
N VAL A 175 -6.14 11.06 -12.52
CA VAL A 175 -6.42 10.12 -13.64
C VAL A 175 -7.65 9.28 -13.30
N ALA A 176 -7.77 8.79 -12.06
CA ALA A 176 -8.94 8.07 -11.59
C ALA A 176 -10.22 8.93 -11.67
N LEU A 177 -10.14 10.22 -11.31
CA LEU A 177 -11.24 11.16 -11.44
C LEU A 177 -11.72 11.31 -12.88
N LEU A 178 -10.81 11.30 -13.86
CA LEU A 178 -11.14 11.40 -15.27
C LEU A 178 -11.89 10.13 -15.76
N ILE A 179 -11.49 8.95 -15.29
CA ILE A 179 -12.22 7.70 -15.55
C ILE A 179 -13.63 7.75 -14.95
N VAL A 180 -13.77 8.19 -13.69
CA VAL A 180 -15.08 8.33 -13.04
C VAL A 180 -15.97 9.33 -13.78
N LEU A 181 -15.41 10.44 -14.25
CA LEU A 181 -16.14 11.43 -15.06
C LEU A 181 -16.61 10.84 -16.39
N LEU A 182 -15.77 10.05 -17.07
CA LEU A 182 -16.16 9.35 -18.30
C LEU A 182 -17.35 8.42 -18.04
N PHE A 183 -17.28 7.60 -16.98
CA PHE A 183 -18.38 6.70 -16.60
C PHE A 183 -19.66 7.48 -16.27
N PHE A 184 -19.56 8.60 -15.56
CA PHE A 184 -20.69 9.45 -15.24
C PHE A 184 -21.38 9.99 -16.50
N ILE A 185 -20.62 10.58 -17.43
CA ILE A 185 -21.15 11.16 -18.67
C ILE A 185 -21.83 10.07 -19.51
N TYR A 186 -21.16 8.94 -19.73
CA TYR A 186 -21.71 7.86 -20.52
C TYR A 186 -22.92 7.19 -19.84
N ALA A 187 -22.94 7.06 -18.52
CA ALA A 187 -24.09 6.50 -17.80
C ALA A 187 -25.34 7.37 -17.98
N VAL A 188 -25.21 8.70 -17.86
CA VAL A 188 -26.30 9.64 -18.07
C VAL A 188 -26.77 9.62 -19.52
N ILE A 189 -25.86 9.60 -20.50
CA ILE A 189 -26.25 9.48 -21.92
C ILE A 189 -26.96 8.14 -22.17
N GLY A 190 -26.43 7.04 -21.63
CA GLY A 190 -26.97 5.69 -21.81
C GLY A 190 -28.36 5.53 -21.21
N MET A 191 -28.61 6.10 -20.03
CA MET A 191 -29.95 6.14 -19.42
C MET A 191 -30.95 6.88 -20.32
N GLN A 192 -30.54 8.00 -20.90
CA GLN A 192 -31.43 8.86 -21.67
C GLN A 192 -31.78 8.25 -23.02
N VAL A 193 -30.86 7.49 -23.59
CA VAL A 193 -30.99 6.88 -24.91
C VAL A 193 -31.56 5.46 -24.84
N PHE A 194 -31.05 4.61 -23.94
CA PHE A 194 -31.38 3.18 -23.84
C PHE A 194 -32.29 2.84 -22.66
N GLY A 195 -32.67 3.81 -21.82
CA GLY A 195 -33.48 3.56 -20.62
C GLY A 195 -34.90 3.04 -20.88
N LYS A 196 -35.38 3.09 -22.12
CA LYS A 196 -36.70 2.55 -22.52
C LYS A 196 -36.66 1.16 -23.13
N VAL A 197 -35.47 0.56 -23.30
CA VAL A 197 -35.34 -0.81 -23.83
C VAL A 197 -35.96 -1.79 -22.83
N ALA A 198 -36.78 -2.72 -23.34
CA ALA A 198 -37.42 -3.75 -22.53
C ALA A 198 -36.40 -4.70 -21.89
N LEU A 199 -36.71 -5.18 -20.69
CA LEU A 199 -35.93 -6.19 -20.02
C LEU A 199 -36.38 -7.58 -20.50
N ASP A 200 -35.47 -8.34 -21.08
CA ASP A 200 -35.71 -9.72 -21.53
C ASP A 200 -34.54 -10.62 -21.11
N ASP A 201 -34.84 -11.67 -20.35
CA ASP A 201 -33.85 -12.65 -19.85
C ASP A 201 -33.19 -13.46 -20.98
N ALA A 202 -33.79 -13.48 -22.18
CA ALA A 202 -33.19 -14.08 -23.38
C ALA A 202 -32.15 -13.17 -24.06
N THR A 203 -32.14 -11.87 -23.74
CA THR A 203 -31.24 -10.88 -24.33
C THR A 203 -30.14 -10.48 -23.35
N GLN A 204 -29.17 -9.69 -23.81
CA GLN A 204 -28.17 -9.12 -22.90
C GLN A 204 -28.75 -8.01 -22.01
N ILE A 205 -29.93 -7.46 -22.34
CA ILE A 205 -30.58 -6.42 -21.54
C ILE A 205 -31.65 -7.07 -20.67
N HIS A 206 -31.29 -7.34 -19.42
CA HIS A 206 -32.15 -8.01 -18.45
C HIS A 206 -32.10 -7.29 -17.09
N ARG A 207 -32.78 -7.84 -16.07
CA ARG A 207 -32.90 -7.22 -14.73
C ARG A 207 -31.57 -6.78 -14.10
N ASN A 208 -30.49 -7.52 -14.31
CA ASN A 208 -29.16 -7.21 -13.76
C ASN A 208 -28.23 -6.42 -14.71
N ASN A 209 -28.65 -6.14 -15.95
CA ASN A 209 -27.82 -5.48 -16.97
C ASN A 209 -28.71 -4.56 -17.82
N ASN A 210 -28.94 -3.33 -17.37
CA ASN A 210 -29.85 -2.38 -18.01
C ASN A 210 -29.48 -0.92 -17.75
N PHE A 211 -30.15 -0.04 -18.49
CA PHE A 211 -29.98 1.42 -18.42
C PHE A 211 -31.13 2.14 -17.71
N HIS A 212 -31.95 1.45 -16.92
CA HIS A 212 -33.11 2.06 -16.24
C HIS A 212 -32.69 2.98 -15.08
N SER A 213 -31.57 2.69 -14.43
CA SER A 213 -31.06 3.47 -13.29
C SER A 213 -29.57 3.77 -13.44
N PHE A 214 -29.11 4.82 -12.76
CA PHE A 214 -27.71 5.29 -12.85
C PHE A 214 -26.71 4.20 -12.47
N PHE A 215 -26.90 3.52 -11.33
CA PHE A 215 -25.96 2.48 -10.90
C PHE A 215 -25.99 1.25 -11.80
N ALA A 216 -27.16 0.88 -12.35
CA ALA A 216 -27.25 -0.21 -13.31
C ALA A 216 -26.51 0.14 -14.62
N ALA A 217 -26.68 1.36 -15.12
CA ALA A 217 -25.96 1.85 -16.30
C ALA A 217 -24.44 1.87 -16.07
N VAL A 218 -23.99 2.30 -14.88
CA VAL A 218 -22.57 2.25 -14.49
C VAL A 218 -22.05 0.81 -14.47
N LEU A 219 -22.83 -0.17 -14.00
CA LEU A 219 -22.44 -1.58 -14.02
C LEU A 219 -22.35 -2.14 -15.46
N VAL A 220 -23.27 -1.77 -16.34
CA VAL A 220 -23.21 -2.14 -17.76
C VAL A 220 -21.96 -1.57 -18.42
N LEU A 221 -21.63 -0.31 -18.12
CA LEU A 221 -20.41 0.35 -18.60
C LEU A 221 -19.15 -0.28 -18.00
N PHE A 222 -19.19 -0.70 -16.73
CA PHE A 222 -18.09 -1.42 -16.08
C PHE A 222 -17.85 -2.78 -16.75
N ARG A 223 -18.91 -3.56 -16.98
CA ARG A 223 -18.87 -4.79 -17.78
C ARG A 223 -18.31 -4.54 -19.19
N SER A 224 -18.68 -3.43 -19.80
CA SER A 224 -18.18 -3.07 -21.13
C SER A 224 -16.69 -2.67 -21.10
N ALA A 225 -16.25 -1.97 -20.05
CA ALA A 225 -14.87 -1.54 -19.86
C ALA A 225 -13.91 -2.71 -19.60
N THR A 226 -14.37 -3.79 -18.97
CA THR A 226 -13.59 -5.04 -18.81
C THR A 226 -13.52 -5.86 -20.10
N GLY A 227 -14.25 -5.47 -21.15
CA GLY A 227 -14.33 -6.18 -22.43
C GLY A 227 -15.27 -7.38 -22.41
N GLU A 228 -16.10 -7.52 -21.38
CA GLU A 228 -17.01 -8.66 -21.26
C GLU A 228 -18.25 -8.49 -22.14
N ALA A 229 -18.26 -9.14 -23.31
CA ALA A 229 -19.40 -9.23 -24.22
C ALA A 229 -20.08 -7.89 -24.57
N TRP A 230 -19.31 -6.79 -24.55
CA TRP A 230 -19.81 -5.44 -24.79
C TRP A 230 -20.44 -5.27 -26.18
N GLN A 231 -19.96 -6.06 -27.15
CA GLN A 231 -20.54 -6.11 -28.50
C GLN A 231 -21.98 -6.65 -28.48
N GLU A 232 -22.30 -7.63 -27.64
CA GLU A 232 -23.64 -8.19 -27.57
C GLU A 232 -24.61 -7.24 -26.85
N VAL A 233 -24.10 -6.51 -25.84
CA VAL A 233 -24.84 -5.41 -25.19
C VAL A 233 -25.14 -4.31 -26.21
N MET A 234 -24.15 -3.91 -27.01
CA MET A 234 -24.32 -2.93 -28.09
C MET A 234 -25.39 -3.36 -29.09
N LEU A 235 -25.35 -4.62 -29.54
CA LEU A 235 -26.34 -5.16 -30.48
C LEU A 235 -27.74 -5.20 -29.87
N SER A 236 -27.86 -5.51 -28.57
CA SER A 236 -29.13 -5.51 -27.83
C SER A 236 -29.70 -4.10 -27.57
N CYS A 237 -28.93 -3.04 -27.85
CA CYS A 237 -29.39 -1.65 -27.82
C CYS A 237 -29.53 -1.02 -29.21
N SER A 238 -29.10 -1.71 -30.27
CA SER A 238 -29.15 -1.25 -31.65
C SER A 238 -30.57 -1.36 -32.24
N ASP A 239 -30.82 -0.65 -33.34
CA ASP A 239 -32.10 -0.70 -34.06
C ASP A 239 -32.25 -2.07 -34.76
N ARG A 240 -32.75 -3.05 -34.01
CA ARG A 240 -33.03 -4.43 -34.43
C ARG A 240 -34.46 -4.78 -34.08
N GLU A 241 -35.04 -5.72 -34.83
CA GLU A 241 -36.44 -6.12 -34.65
C GLU A 241 -36.73 -6.75 -33.28
N GLU A 242 -35.69 -7.36 -32.69
CA GLU A 242 -35.71 -8.01 -31.38
C GLU A 242 -35.76 -6.99 -30.22
N VAL A 243 -35.36 -5.73 -30.46
CA VAL A 243 -35.22 -4.72 -29.40
C VAL A 243 -36.51 -3.92 -29.24
N ARG A 244 -37.36 -4.39 -28.33
CA ARG A 244 -38.67 -3.79 -28.03
C ARG A 244 -38.60 -2.75 -26.91
N CYS A 245 -39.60 -1.87 -26.89
CA CYS A 245 -39.79 -0.92 -25.81
C CYS A 245 -40.36 -1.59 -24.55
N ASP A 246 -39.95 -1.11 -23.37
CA ASP A 246 -40.48 -1.55 -22.09
C ASP A 246 -42.01 -1.32 -22.02
N PRO A 247 -42.81 -2.27 -21.52
CA PRO A 247 -44.27 -2.12 -21.39
C PRO A 247 -44.73 -0.87 -20.63
N LEU A 248 -43.91 -0.33 -19.73
CA LEU A 248 -44.20 0.88 -18.96
C LEU A 248 -43.90 2.18 -19.71
N SER A 249 -43.15 2.10 -20.81
CA SER A 249 -42.77 3.25 -21.64
C SER A 249 -43.97 3.84 -22.38
N ASP A 250 -43.94 5.15 -22.63
CA ASP A 250 -45.01 5.83 -23.35
C ASP A 250 -45.06 5.44 -24.83
N ASP A 251 -43.91 5.05 -25.40
CA ASP A 251 -43.80 4.55 -26.76
C ASP A 251 -44.55 3.22 -26.91
N TYR A 252 -44.38 2.29 -25.96
CA TYR A 252 -45.13 1.03 -25.92
C TYR A 252 -46.64 1.24 -25.71
N LYS A 253 -47.03 2.19 -24.86
CA LYS A 253 -48.46 2.53 -24.64
C LYS A 253 -49.13 3.06 -25.90
N ARG A 254 -48.37 3.75 -26.77
CA ARG A 254 -48.85 4.26 -28.05
C ARG A 254 -48.89 3.18 -29.13
N ASP A 255 -47.87 2.34 -29.19
CA ASP A 255 -47.76 1.24 -30.13
C ASP A 255 -47.15 0.00 -29.44
N ARG A 256 -47.92 -1.09 -29.38
CA ARG A 256 -47.49 -2.35 -28.74
C ARG A 256 -46.31 -3.01 -29.44
N GLU A 257 -46.04 -2.64 -30.70
CA GLU A 257 -44.92 -3.15 -31.47
C GLU A 257 -43.74 -2.15 -31.54
N ALA A 258 -43.79 -1.06 -30.76
CA ALA A 258 -42.76 -0.04 -30.74
C ALA A 258 -41.36 -0.63 -30.47
N ARG A 259 -40.40 -0.21 -31.29
CA ARG A 259 -38.97 -0.53 -31.16
C ARG A 259 -38.26 0.61 -30.45
N CYS A 260 -37.41 0.27 -29.49
CA CYS A 260 -36.65 1.24 -28.70
C CYS A 260 -35.14 1.12 -28.92
N GLY A 261 -34.71 0.24 -29.83
CA GLY A 261 -33.32 0.17 -30.26
C GLY A 261 -32.95 1.37 -31.12
N VAL A 262 -31.72 1.88 -30.98
CA VAL A 262 -31.24 3.02 -31.76
C VAL A 262 -29.84 2.76 -32.33
N ASN A 263 -29.62 3.17 -33.58
CA ASN A 263 -28.30 3.04 -34.22
C ASN A 263 -27.21 3.90 -33.59
N PHE A 264 -27.56 4.82 -32.69
CA PHE A 264 -26.59 5.52 -31.85
C PHE A 264 -25.82 4.58 -30.89
N ALA A 265 -26.31 3.36 -30.67
CA ALA A 265 -25.60 2.32 -29.91
C ALA A 265 -24.18 2.04 -30.46
N TYR A 266 -24.01 1.97 -31.79
CA TYR A 266 -22.70 1.70 -32.38
C TYR A 266 -21.64 2.75 -32.01
N PRO A 267 -21.81 4.05 -32.33
CA PRO A 267 -20.82 5.05 -31.95
C PRO A 267 -20.71 5.20 -30.43
N TYR A 268 -21.79 5.02 -29.66
CA TYR A 268 -21.75 5.10 -28.20
C TYR A 268 -20.81 4.06 -27.58
N PHE A 269 -21.02 2.76 -27.87
CA PHE A 269 -20.21 1.70 -27.26
C PHE A 269 -18.79 1.65 -27.82
N ILE A 270 -18.60 1.88 -29.12
CA ILE A 270 -17.25 1.89 -29.73
C ILE A 270 -16.41 3.05 -29.18
N SER A 271 -16.98 4.26 -29.09
CA SER A 271 -16.26 5.41 -28.54
C SER A 271 -15.97 5.25 -27.05
N PHE A 272 -16.93 4.73 -26.27
CA PHE A 272 -16.71 4.41 -24.86
C PHE A 272 -15.55 3.43 -24.67
N PHE A 273 -15.56 2.31 -25.42
CA PHE A 273 -14.54 1.28 -25.31
C PHE A 273 -13.16 1.84 -25.65
N MET A 274 -13.03 2.56 -26.77
CA MET A 274 -11.76 3.18 -27.18
C MET A 274 -11.24 4.18 -26.16
N LEU A 275 -12.09 5.09 -25.67
CA LEU A 275 -11.70 6.09 -24.67
C LEU A 275 -11.34 5.44 -23.33
N CYS A 276 -12.13 4.46 -22.89
CA CYS A 276 -11.89 3.76 -21.63
C CYS A 276 -10.58 2.97 -21.68
N SER A 277 -10.36 2.18 -22.74
CA SER A 277 -9.10 1.44 -22.92
C SER A 277 -7.89 2.38 -22.97
N PHE A 278 -8.00 3.51 -23.67
CA PHE A 278 -6.93 4.52 -23.70
C PHE A 278 -6.62 5.07 -22.31
N LEU A 279 -7.63 5.44 -21.52
CA LEU A 279 -7.43 5.96 -20.16
C LEU A 279 -6.87 4.92 -19.20
N VAL A 280 -7.36 3.68 -19.27
CA VAL A 280 -6.87 2.58 -18.43
C VAL A 280 -5.40 2.28 -18.74
N ILE A 281 -5.02 2.23 -20.02
CA ILE A 281 -3.61 2.05 -20.42
C ILE A 281 -2.76 3.21 -19.91
N ASN A 282 -3.21 4.46 -20.04
CA ASN A 282 -2.47 5.62 -19.53
C ASN A 282 -2.32 5.58 -18.00
N LEU A 283 -3.33 5.07 -17.27
CA LEU A 283 -3.22 4.85 -15.84
C LEU A 283 -2.15 3.79 -15.52
N PHE A 284 -2.15 2.65 -16.22
CA PHE A 284 -1.12 1.62 -16.02
C PHE A 284 0.29 2.15 -16.33
N VAL A 285 0.46 2.91 -17.41
CA VAL A 285 1.75 3.51 -17.75
C VAL A 285 2.19 4.51 -16.67
N ALA A 286 1.29 5.37 -16.19
CA ALA A 286 1.60 6.30 -15.10
C ALA A 286 2.03 5.57 -13.82
N VAL A 287 1.28 4.53 -13.41
CA VAL A 287 1.63 3.68 -12.25
C VAL A 287 3.01 3.05 -12.43
N ILE A 288 3.28 2.49 -13.62
CA ILE A 288 4.56 1.84 -13.89
C ILE A 288 5.69 2.85 -13.86
N MET A 289 5.53 4.05 -14.42
CA MET A 289 6.57 5.08 -14.40
C MET A 289 6.91 5.52 -12.98
N ASP A 290 5.90 5.77 -12.13
CA ASP A 290 6.12 6.12 -10.72
C ASP A 290 6.79 4.98 -9.94
N ASN A 291 6.44 3.73 -10.25
CA ASN A 291 7.06 2.56 -9.62
C ASN A 291 8.43 2.20 -10.23
N PHE A 292 8.71 2.57 -11.48
CA PHE A 292 9.99 2.32 -12.15
C PHE A 292 11.12 3.11 -11.49
N ASP A 293 10.83 4.33 -11.05
CA ASP A 293 11.77 5.13 -10.24
C ASP A 293 12.07 4.46 -8.88
N TYR A 294 11.11 3.73 -8.30
CA TYR A 294 11.34 2.92 -7.09
C TYR A 294 12.16 1.65 -7.39
N LEU A 295 11.79 0.90 -8.42
CA LEU A 295 12.47 -0.35 -8.81
C LEU A 295 13.91 -0.12 -9.27
N THR A 296 14.22 1.05 -9.84
CA THR A 296 15.59 1.41 -10.26
C THR A 296 16.43 1.96 -9.11
N ARG A 297 15.81 2.38 -7.99
CA ARG A 297 16.51 2.87 -6.79
C ARG A 297 17.20 1.76 -5.99
N ASP A 298 16.74 0.52 -6.07
CA ASP A 298 17.40 -0.63 -5.40
C ASP A 298 18.80 -0.96 -5.97
N TRP A 299 19.13 -0.41 -7.14
CA TRP A 299 20.48 -0.47 -7.72
C TRP A 299 21.37 0.71 -7.33
N SER A 300 20.83 1.69 -6.60
CA SER A 300 21.64 2.73 -6.00
C SER A 300 22.40 2.15 -4.80
N ILE A 301 23.67 2.52 -4.67
CA ILE A 301 24.62 1.97 -3.68
C ILE A 301 24.12 2.14 -2.23
N LEU A 302 23.13 3.02 -2.00
CA LEU A 302 22.46 3.25 -0.73
C LEU A 302 20.94 3.14 -0.93
N GLY A 303 20.37 1.97 -0.62
CA GLY A 303 18.91 1.76 -0.62
C GLY A 303 18.23 2.10 0.72
N PRO A 304 16.88 2.19 0.75
CA PRO A 304 16.10 2.47 1.96
C PRO A 304 16.37 1.51 3.12
N HIS A 305 16.66 0.24 2.81
CA HIS A 305 16.95 -0.79 3.82
C HIS A 305 18.20 -0.49 4.67
N HIS A 306 19.22 0.18 4.11
CA HIS A 306 20.40 0.59 4.90
C HIS A 306 20.07 1.74 5.86
N LEU A 307 19.12 2.60 5.47
CA LEU A 307 18.63 3.68 6.34
C LEU A 307 17.80 3.11 7.49
N GLU A 308 16.90 2.16 7.20
CA GLU A 308 16.13 1.43 8.21
C GLU A 308 17.05 0.73 9.24
N GLU A 309 18.10 0.05 8.77
CA GLU A 309 19.08 -0.60 9.65
C GLU A 309 19.84 0.42 10.52
N PHE A 310 20.21 1.58 9.95
CA PHE A 310 20.83 2.67 10.70
C PHE A 310 19.90 3.26 11.75
N VAL A 311 18.64 3.56 11.39
CA VAL A 311 17.63 4.10 12.32
C VAL A 311 17.38 3.12 13.47
N ARG A 312 17.27 1.83 13.15
CA ARG A 312 17.13 0.77 14.15
C ARG A 312 18.32 0.73 15.11
N LEU A 313 19.55 0.69 14.60
CA LEU A 313 20.75 0.69 15.44
C LEU A 313 20.86 1.99 16.26
N TRP A 314 20.52 3.14 15.66
CA TRP A 314 20.52 4.42 16.35
C TRP A 314 19.55 4.45 17.53
N SER A 315 18.37 3.85 17.36
CA SER A 315 17.35 3.80 18.42
C SER A 315 17.80 3.01 19.67
N GLU A 316 18.75 2.08 19.52
CA GLU A 316 19.34 1.35 20.65
C GLU A 316 20.28 2.24 21.49
N TYR A 317 20.96 3.21 20.86
CA TYR A 317 21.95 4.07 21.52
C TYR A 317 21.42 5.46 21.93
N ASP A 318 20.34 5.96 21.31
CA ASP A 318 19.66 7.20 21.69
C ASP A 318 18.16 6.96 21.93
N PRO A 319 17.79 6.26 23.03
CA PRO A 319 16.41 5.93 23.36
C PRO A 319 15.55 7.17 23.69
N ASP A 320 16.18 8.34 23.87
CA ASP A 320 15.48 9.58 24.22
C ASP A 320 15.20 10.49 23.00
N ALA A 321 15.66 10.13 21.79
CA ALA A 321 15.67 11.00 20.61
C ALA A 321 16.29 12.38 20.88
N LYS A 322 17.45 12.39 21.55
CA LYS A 322 18.20 13.63 21.78
C LYS A 322 18.93 14.10 20.52
N GLY A 323 19.02 13.23 19.50
CA GLY A 323 19.73 13.47 18.24
C GLY A 323 21.24 13.52 18.40
N ARG A 324 21.76 13.05 19.55
CA ARG A 324 23.15 13.21 19.96
C ARG A 324 23.66 11.95 20.66
N LEU A 325 24.75 11.39 20.13
CA LEU A 325 25.49 10.29 20.75
C LEU A 325 26.70 10.84 21.49
N HIS A 326 26.74 10.71 22.81
CA HIS A 326 27.95 11.01 23.58
C HIS A 326 28.90 9.81 23.52
N LEU A 327 29.84 9.83 22.58
CA LEU A 327 30.94 8.87 22.54
C LEU A 327 31.96 9.22 23.63
N ARG A 328 31.86 8.61 24.81
CA ARG A 328 33.01 8.48 25.71
C ARG A 328 33.90 7.34 25.24
N LEU A 329 34.61 7.55 24.13
CA LEU A 329 35.76 6.71 23.79
C LEU A 329 36.96 7.23 24.56
N ASN A 330 37.63 6.34 25.29
CA ASN A 330 38.87 6.59 26.03
C ASN A 330 39.98 7.14 25.12
N GLY A 331 39.99 8.45 24.90
CA GLY A 331 41.21 9.22 24.61
C GLY A 331 41.94 8.96 23.30
N GLN A 332 41.30 8.48 22.23
CA GLN A 332 41.92 8.45 20.90
C GLN A 332 40.99 9.00 19.83
N ALA A 333 41.19 10.28 19.51
CA ALA A 333 40.71 10.88 18.27
C ALA A 333 41.57 10.35 17.11
N LEU A 334 40.96 9.62 16.19
CA LEU A 334 41.54 9.34 14.88
C LEU A 334 41.43 10.61 14.03
N CYS A 335 42.40 11.51 14.16
CA CYS A 335 42.62 12.58 13.20
C CYS A 335 43.19 11.96 11.92
N SER A 336 42.35 11.78 10.91
CA SER A 336 42.82 11.54 9.54
C SER A 336 43.41 12.85 9.02
N GLU A 337 44.72 12.90 8.80
CA GLU A 337 45.39 14.00 8.10
C GLU A 337 44.78 14.21 6.71
N GLY A 338 43.93 15.23 6.63
CA GLY A 338 43.26 15.69 5.42
C GLY A 338 42.44 16.90 5.81
N ASN A 339 42.50 17.97 5.00
CA ASN A 339 41.93 19.28 5.31
C ASN A 339 40.38 19.26 5.27
N ILE A 340 39.76 18.59 6.25
CA ILE A 340 38.31 18.39 6.37
C ILE A 340 37.58 19.73 6.43
N ASP A 341 38.20 20.74 7.02
CA ASP A 341 37.67 22.11 7.07
C ASP A 341 37.55 22.73 5.68
N GLU A 342 38.54 22.50 4.81
CA GLU A 342 38.50 22.98 3.43
C GLU A 342 37.44 22.25 2.59
N ALA A 343 37.26 20.95 2.81
CA ALA A 343 36.20 20.16 2.17
C ALA A 343 34.79 20.57 2.64
N ASN A 344 34.62 20.85 3.94
CA ASN A 344 33.36 21.34 4.51
C ASN A 344 32.99 22.71 3.94
N GLU A 345 33.96 23.60 3.77
CA GLU A 345 33.71 24.94 3.25
C GLU A 345 33.44 24.94 1.74
N GLN A 346 34.10 24.06 0.99
CA GLN A 346 33.76 23.79 -0.41
C GLN A 346 32.34 23.23 -0.54
N LEU A 347 31.92 22.32 0.34
CA LEU A 347 30.57 21.75 0.36
C LEU A 347 29.51 22.81 0.73
N ARG A 348 29.75 23.65 1.74
CA ARG A 348 28.86 24.79 2.09
C ARG A 348 28.70 25.75 0.93
N SER A 349 29.80 26.06 0.22
CA SER A 349 29.76 26.95 -0.95
C SER A 349 28.91 26.37 -2.09
N ALA A 350 29.01 25.06 -2.33
CA ALA A 350 28.21 24.36 -3.34
C ALA A 350 26.73 24.34 -2.96
N ILE A 351 26.40 24.05 -1.70
CA ILE A 351 25.02 24.02 -1.20
C ILE A 351 24.38 25.41 -1.31
N LYS A 352 25.05 26.48 -0.87
CA LYS A 352 24.55 27.87 -0.99
C LYS A 352 24.34 28.30 -2.44
N ARG A 353 25.14 27.77 -3.38
CA ARG A 353 25.06 28.10 -4.80
C ARG A 353 23.89 27.41 -5.51
N ILE A 354 23.59 26.18 -5.13
CA ILE A 354 22.47 25.41 -5.71
C ILE A 354 21.16 25.83 -5.03
N TRP A 355 21.16 26.00 -3.70
CA TRP A 355 19.97 26.22 -2.88
C TRP A 355 20.02 27.59 -2.20
N LYS A 356 19.61 28.62 -2.94
CA LYS A 356 19.72 30.04 -2.52
C LYS A 356 18.88 30.41 -1.28
N ARG A 357 17.93 29.56 -0.88
CA ARG A 357 16.99 29.82 0.24
C ARG A 357 17.23 28.93 1.47
N THR A 358 18.31 28.14 1.51
CA THR A 358 18.58 27.27 2.66
C THR A 358 18.82 28.11 3.93
N PRO A 359 18.10 27.87 5.03
CA PRO A 359 18.31 28.56 6.30
C PRO A 359 19.74 28.31 6.80
N VAL A 360 20.44 29.39 7.17
CA VAL A 360 21.84 29.31 7.63
C VAL A 360 22.00 28.38 8.84
N LYS A 361 21.00 28.36 9.74
CA LYS A 361 20.99 27.45 10.90
C LYS A 361 21.01 25.97 10.52
N MET A 362 20.21 25.57 9.53
CA MET A 362 20.16 24.20 9.03
C MET A 362 21.49 23.82 8.35
N LEU A 363 22.09 24.76 7.61
CA LEU A 363 23.38 24.55 6.98
C LEU A 363 24.50 24.37 8.02
N ASP A 364 24.46 25.12 9.12
CA ASP A 364 25.44 25.04 10.21
C ASP A 364 25.32 23.73 11.01
N GLU A 365 24.12 23.14 11.08
CA GLU A 365 23.88 21.84 11.71
C GLU A 365 24.40 20.69 10.84
N VAL A 366 24.11 20.73 9.54
CA VAL A 366 24.49 19.67 8.57
C VAL A 366 25.99 19.73 8.22
N VAL A 367 26.53 20.93 7.95
CA VAL A 367 27.95 21.16 7.63
C VAL A 367 28.46 22.35 8.46
N PRO A 368 29.09 22.09 9.63
CA PRO A 368 29.53 23.15 10.52
C PRO A 368 30.65 23.98 9.88
N PRO A 369 30.71 25.30 10.17
CA PRO A 369 31.81 26.15 9.75
C PRO A 369 33.13 25.69 10.40
N ALA A 370 34.24 25.84 9.65
CA ALA A 370 35.59 25.55 10.14
C ALA A 370 35.89 26.26 11.47
N GLY A 371 36.52 25.53 12.41
CA GLY A 371 37.03 26.09 13.68
C GLY A 371 36.09 26.04 14.89
N LYS A 372 34.94 25.35 14.83
CA LYS A 372 34.19 24.97 16.04
C LYS A 372 34.60 23.57 16.50
N GLU A 373 35.29 23.50 17.63
CA GLU A 373 35.39 22.26 18.40
C GLU A 373 34.02 21.98 19.00
N ASP A 374 33.28 20.99 18.48
CA ASP A 374 32.54 20.00 19.28
C ASP A 374 31.63 19.06 18.44
N ASP A 375 31.53 17.84 18.98
CA ASP A 375 30.67 16.69 18.68
C ASP A 375 30.43 16.30 17.21
N VAL A 376 31.24 15.34 16.76
CA VAL A 376 30.98 14.57 15.56
C VAL A 376 29.73 13.71 15.77
N THR A 377 28.61 14.11 15.16
CA THR A 377 27.45 13.22 15.07
C THR A 377 27.81 12.00 14.23
N VAL A 378 27.44 10.79 14.67
CA VAL A 378 27.79 9.54 13.96
C VAL A 378 27.24 9.54 12.51
N GLY A 379 26.19 10.31 12.21
CA GLY A 379 25.74 10.60 10.85
C GLY A 379 26.79 11.31 9.98
N LYS A 380 27.59 12.22 10.53
CA LYS A 380 28.74 12.82 9.84
C LYS A 380 29.83 11.77 9.62
N PHE A 381 30.08 10.88 10.59
CA PHE A 381 31.06 9.80 10.44
C PHE A 381 30.64 8.79 9.36
N TYR A 382 29.36 8.41 9.33
CA TYR A 382 28.82 7.45 8.37
C TYR A 382 28.71 8.05 6.96
N ALA A 383 28.24 9.30 6.81
CA ALA A 383 28.24 10.00 5.53
C ALA A 383 29.68 10.16 5.00
N THR A 384 30.63 10.51 5.86
CA THR A 384 32.05 10.62 5.48
C THR A 384 32.63 9.26 5.09
N PHE A 385 32.33 8.20 5.85
CA PHE A 385 32.75 6.83 5.56
C PHE A 385 32.19 6.33 4.21
N LEU A 386 30.90 6.56 3.95
CA LEU A 386 30.26 6.19 2.68
C LEU A 386 30.84 6.96 1.49
N ILE A 387 31.11 8.26 1.66
CA ILE A 387 31.79 9.07 0.64
C ILE A 387 33.22 8.54 0.40
N GLN A 388 33.94 8.17 1.45
CA GLN A 388 35.29 7.60 1.34
C GLN A 388 35.31 6.23 0.66
N ASP A 389 34.36 5.35 0.98
CA ASP A 389 34.24 4.03 0.36
C ASP A 389 33.86 4.14 -1.12
N TYR A 390 32.95 5.06 -1.46
CA TYR A 390 32.65 5.40 -2.85
C TYR A 390 33.91 5.86 -3.60
N PHE A 391 34.68 6.78 -3.02
CA PHE A 391 35.87 7.33 -3.66
C PHE A 391 36.98 6.27 -3.84
N ARG A 392 37.15 5.37 -2.87
CA ARG A 392 38.07 4.22 -2.99
C ARG A 392 37.66 3.28 -4.12
N ARG A 393 36.37 2.90 -4.20
CA ARG A 393 35.87 2.00 -5.25
C ARG A 393 35.92 2.65 -6.63
N PHE A 394 35.63 3.95 -6.72
CA PHE A 394 35.76 4.73 -7.95
C PHE A 394 37.22 4.82 -8.42
N LYS A 395 38.15 5.18 -7.51
CA LYS A 395 39.59 5.24 -7.80
C LYS A 395 40.13 3.88 -8.26
N LYS A 396 39.75 2.80 -7.59
CA LYS A 396 40.14 1.43 -7.96
C LYS A 396 39.62 1.04 -9.35
N ARG A 397 38.39 1.42 -9.72
CA ARG A 397 37.86 1.22 -11.08
C ARG A 397 38.64 2.02 -12.13
N LYS A 398 38.93 3.29 -11.86
CA LYS A 398 39.75 4.14 -12.75
C LYS A 398 41.17 3.64 -12.93
N GLU A 399 41.80 3.10 -11.88
CA GLU A 399 43.13 2.49 -11.95
C GLU A 399 43.15 1.17 -12.72
N LEU A 400 42.05 0.39 -12.69
CA LEU A 400 41.89 -0.82 -13.48
C LEU A 400 41.63 -0.50 -14.97
N GLU A 401 40.79 0.51 -15.25
CA GLU A 401 40.57 1.06 -16.60
C GLU A 401 41.89 1.58 -17.21
N ALA A 402 42.69 2.32 -16.44
CA ALA A 402 43.98 2.85 -16.89
C ALA A 402 45.04 1.76 -17.15
N LYS A 403 44.88 0.58 -16.55
CA LYS A 403 45.73 -0.60 -16.76
C LYS A 403 45.19 -1.52 -17.88
N GLY A 404 44.13 -1.12 -18.58
CA GLY A 404 43.52 -1.91 -19.66
C GLY A 404 42.77 -3.15 -19.18
N ILE A 405 42.49 -3.28 -17.89
CA ILE A 405 41.75 -4.40 -17.30
C ILE A 405 40.29 -3.96 -17.17
N MET A 406 39.46 -4.29 -18.17
CA MET A 406 38.01 -4.14 -18.07
C MET A 406 37.49 -5.04 -16.93
N PRO A 407 36.76 -4.51 -15.93
CA PRO A 407 36.11 -5.36 -14.96
C PRO A 407 35.07 -6.21 -15.69
N THR A 408 35.21 -7.52 -15.59
CA THR A 408 34.19 -8.46 -16.06
C THR A 408 32.87 -8.14 -15.38
N HIS A 409 31.90 -7.69 -16.18
CA HIS A 409 30.50 -7.77 -15.80
C HIS A 409 30.24 -9.20 -15.34
N THR A 410 29.80 -9.39 -14.10
CA THR A 410 29.18 -10.64 -13.70
C THR A 410 27.85 -10.73 -14.47
N PRO A 411 27.66 -11.75 -15.32
CA PRO A 411 26.47 -11.83 -16.16
C PRO A 411 25.32 -12.42 -15.34
N GLN A 412 24.30 -11.61 -15.04
CA GLN A 412 22.95 -12.10 -14.84
C GLN A 412 21.98 -11.21 -15.59
N ALA A 413 21.82 -11.52 -16.86
CA ALA A 413 20.54 -11.61 -17.58
C ALA A 413 20.90 -11.79 -19.07
N MET A 414 20.79 -13.03 -19.55
CA MET A 414 20.75 -13.30 -20.97
C MET A 414 19.55 -12.56 -21.57
N ALA A 415 19.83 -11.52 -22.36
CA ALA A 415 18.92 -11.10 -23.41
C ALA A 415 18.99 -12.15 -24.51
N LEU A 416 17.95 -12.99 -24.61
CA LEU A 416 17.63 -13.68 -25.86
C LEU A 416 16.93 -12.66 -26.75
N GLN A 417 17.67 -12.13 -27.72
CA GLN A 417 17.10 -11.69 -28.99
C GLN A 417 17.46 -12.73 -30.04
N VAL A 418 16.45 -13.36 -30.63
CA VAL A 418 16.51 -13.89 -32.00
C VAL A 418 15.12 -13.70 -32.62
N GLY A 419 15.07 -13.04 -33.77
CA GLY A 419 13.94 -13.10 -34.72
C GLY A 419 12.97 -11.95 -34.64
#